data_AF-A0A2V7RPV2-F1
#
_entry.id   AF-A0A2V7RPV2-F1
#
_cell.length_a   1.000
_cell.length_b   1.000
_cell.length_c   1.000
_cell.angle_alpha   90.00
_cell.angle_beta   90.00
_cell.angle_gamma   90.00
#
_symmetry.space_group_name_H-M   'P 1'
#
loop_
_entity.id
_entity.type
_entity.pdbx_description
1 polymer ?
#
loop_
_entity_poly.entity_id
_entity_poly.type
_entity_poly.pdbx_seq_one_letter_code
_entity_poly.pdbx_strand_id
1 'polypeptide(L)'
;MRRSTLILLFMARPFELCAQSATDTTITVSGIVQAAAKGPSHWGLFLPAPLVVRGVRIGWLSIEGDPHGIDNHQDRFVEATGTLRVGTDSTGAAVAALVDPRAKERDPAGIVRQSVQLSFTQRAVVTLALEPSRFGWRDSAGSPSGVRPMLLFSLVNHGDVPIQMSFPRYEVICVRVRSVEAGLADTSWTILMPGVRNISLVMRQRFQEIVEVPREAAPKAGRYRARVELCAGSVYGADVFFEVTR
;
A
#
# COMPACT_ATOMS: atom_id res chain seq x y z
N MET A 1 69.48 30.63 23.88
CA MET A 1 68.34 29.94 24.54
C MET A 1 67.24 30.95 24.83
N ARG A 2 66.03 30.69 24.31
CA ARG A 2 64.67 31.09 24.75
C ARG A 2 63.82 31.54 23.54
N ARG A 3 63.12 30.54 23.00
CA ARG A 3 61.95 30.67 22.13
C ARG A 3 60.83 31.33 22.95
N SER A 4 60.14 32.32 22.39
CA SER A 4 58.84 32.76 22.89
C SER A 4 57.82 32.62 21.76
N THR A 5 56.88 31.73 22.00
CA THR A 5 55.76 31.33 21.15
C THR A 5 54.63 32.35 21.32
N LEU A 6 54.16 32.96 20.23
CA LEU A 6 52.95 33.79 20.26
C LEU A 6 51.74 32.90 19.89
N ILE A 7 50.73 32.90 20.75
CA ILE A 7 49.51 32.10 20.66
C ILE A 7 48.55 32.76 19.65
N LEU A 8 48.13 32.01 18.63
CA LEU A 8 47.04 32.39 17.73
C LEU A 8 45.68 32.21 18.44
N LEU A 9 44.92 33.28 18.61
CA LEU A 9 43.49 33.20 18.91
C LEU A 9 42.72 32.88 17.62
N PHE A 10 42.14 31.68 17.54
CA PHE A 10 41.10 31.37 16.56
C PHE A 10 39.75 31.86 17.10
N MET A 11 39.18 32.89 16.46
CA MET A 11 37.77 33.20 16.63
C MET A 11 36.92 32.12 15.97
N ALA A 12 36.30 31.26 16.77
CA ALA A 12 35.24 30.36 16.31
C ALA A 12 33.97 31.19 16.06
N ARG A 13 33.58 31.33 14.79
CA ARG A 13 32.25 31.82 14.43
C ARG A 13 31.21 30.75 14.81
N PRO A 14 30.11 31.10 15.50
CA PRO A 14 28.99 30.19 15.62
C PRO A 14 28.39 30.00 14.22
N PHE A 15 28.44 28.78 13.71
CA PHE A 15 27.58 28.36 12.60
C PHE A 15 26.16 28.31 13.15
N GLU A 16 25.37 29.34 12.88
CA GLU A 16 23.92 29.24 12.99
C GLU A 16 23.47 28.19 11.96
N LEU A 17 23.13 27.00 12.46
CA LEU A 17 22.32 26.05 11.72
C LEU A 17 21.02 26.75 11.36
N CYS A 18 20.90 27.19 10.11
CA CYS A 18 19.61 27.52 9.52
C CYS A 18 18.70 26.31 9.69
N ALA A 19 17.80 26.37 10.67
CA ALA A 19 16.61 25.56 10.69
C ALA A 19 15.87 25.86 9.39
N GLN A 20 16.03 24.99 8.38
CA GLN A 20 15.23 25.05 7.17
C GLN A 20 13.78 25.05 7.62
N SER A 21 13.06 26.14 7.35
CA SER A 21 11.62 26.21 7.54
C SER A 21 11.00 24.98 6.89
N ALA A 22 10.42 24.08 7.69
CA ALA A 22 9.58 23.02 7.19
C ALA A 22 8.51 23.68 6.33
N THR A 23 8.52 23.42 5.03
CA THR A 23 7.54 23.99 4.11
C THR A 23 6.25 23.21 4.34
N ASP A 24 5.48 23.64 5.32
CA ASP A 24 4.15 23.10 5.62
C ASP A 24 3.29 23.28 4.37
N THR A 25 3.17 22.20 3.61
CA THR A 25 2.44 22.18 2.34
C THR A 25 1.25 21.27 2.53
N THR A 26 0.04 21.80 2.35
CA THR A 26 -1.15 20.95 2.31
C THR A 26 -1.10 20.09 1.05
N ILE A 27 -1.19 18.78 1.21
CA ILE A 27 -1.23 17.82 0.11
C ILE A 27 -2.50 16.97 0.20
N THR A 28 -2.93 16.46 -0.95
CA THR A 28 -3.89 15.36 -1.05
C THR A 28 -3.15 14.15 -1.61
N VAL A 29 -3.26 13.01 -0.94
CA VAL A 29 -2.55 11.78 -1.30
C VAL A 29 -3.47 10.59 -1.14
N SER A 30 -3.34 9.61 -2.04
CA SER A 30 -4.07 8.35 -1.96
C SER A 30 -3.15 7.23 -1.46
N GLY A 31 -3.68 6.37 -0.59
CA GLY A 31 -2.91 5.26 -0.04
C GLY A 31 -3.77 4.34 0.81
N ILE A 32 -3.11 3.42 1.50
CA ILE A 32 -3.74 2.40 2.32
C ILE A 32 -3.43 2.70 3.77
N VAL A 33 -4.46 2.85 4.60
CA VAL A 33 -4.25 3.05 6.04
C VAL A 33 -3.78 1.74 6.66
N GLN A 34 -2.63 1.75 7.31
CA GLN A 34 -2.07 0.59 7.99
C GLN A 34 -1.59 0.97 9.38
N ALA A 35 -1.59 -0.01 10.29
CA ALA A 35 -0.94 0.17 11.58
C ALA A 35 0.57 0.33 11.38
N ALA A 36 1.17 1.31 12.05
CA ALA A 36 2.61 1.52 11.97
C ALA A 36 3.35 0.41 12.74
N ALA A 37 4.36 -0.20 12.12
CA ALA A 37 5.17 -1.22 12.81
C ALA A 37 6.01 -0.62 13.96
N LYS A 38 6.44 0.64 13.82
CA LYS A 38 7.18 1.44 14.81
C LYS A 38 6.94 2.94 14.57
N GLY A 39 6.68 3.71 15.63
CA GLY A 39 6.47 5.16 15.60
C GLY A 39 5.58 5.66 16.75
N PRO A 40 5.56 6.97 17.05
CA PRO A 40 4.68 7.53 18.08
C PRO A 40 3.20 7.50 17.68
N SER A 41 2.90 7.46 16.37
CA SER A 41 1.57 7.22 15.84
C SER A 41 1.35 5.74 15.56
N HIS A 42 0.24 5.18 16.04
CA HIS A 42 -0.14 3.79 15.77
C HIS A 42 -0.58 3.55 14.31
N TRP A 43 -0.71 4.60 13.52
CA TRP A 43 -1.24 4.57 12.15
C TRP A 43 -0.33 5.32 11.17
N GLY A 44 -0.36 4.88 9.92
CA GLY A 44 0.22 5.60 8.80
C GLY A 44 -0.47 5.24 7.49
N LEU A 45 -0.11 5.97 6.44
CA LEU A 45 -0.57 5.75 5.09
C LEU A 45 0.55 5.10 4.28
N PHE A 46 0.35 3.84 3.92
CA PHE A 46 1.17 3.16 2.94
C PHE A 46 0.85 3.69 1.53
N LEU A 47 1.88 4.03 0.75
CA LEU A 47 1.75 4.61 -0.58
C LEU A 47 2.21 3.60 -1.64
N PRO A 48 1.27 2.93 -2.35
CA PRO A 48 1.64 2.02 -3.45
C PRO A 48 2.44 2.71 -4.56
N ALA A 49 2.15 3.99 -4.81
CA ALA A 49 2.97 4.88 -5.61
C ALA A 49 3.65 5.92 -4.69
N PRO A 50 4.99 5.94 -4.58
CA PRO A 50 5.67 6.78 -3.61
C PRO A 50 5.53 8.27 -3.97
N LEU A 51 5.41 9.10 -2.93
CA LEU A 51 5.50 10.56 -3.06
C LEU A 51 6.97 10.94 -3.27
N VAL A 52 7.25 11.84 -4.22
CA VAL A 52 8.60 12.37 -4.43
C VAL A 52 8.72 13.75 -3.80
N VAL A 53 9.55 13.89 -2.77
CA VAL A 53 9.80 15.15 -2.09
C VAL A 53 11.28 15.46 -2.09
N ARG A 54 11.67 16.57 -2.73
CA ARG A 54 13.08 17.00 -2.86
C ARG A 54 14.00 15.87 -3.38
N GLY A 55 13.49 15.06 -4.33
CA GLY A 55 14.21 13.94 -4.93
C GLY A 55 14.20 12.64 -4.11
N VAL A 56 13.63 12.65 -2.91
CA VAL A 56 13.46 11.46 -2.07
C VAL A 56 12.11 10.82 -2.32
N ARG A 57 12.09 9.49 -2.44
CA ARG A 57 10.86 8.68 -2.57
C ARG A 57 10.36 8.26 -1.20
N ILE A 58 9.12 8.60 -0.92
CA ILE A 58 8.46 8.35 0.35
C ILE A 58 7.31 7.38 0.08
N GLY A 59 7.47 6.13 0.52
CA GLY A 59 6.44 5.07 0.39
C GLY A 59 5.54 4.94 1.62
N TRP A 60 5.79 5.74 2.66
CA TRP A 60 5.07 5.71 3.92
C TRP A 60 4.95 7.12 4.50
N LEU A 61 3.75 7.48 4.92
CA LEU A 61 3.49 8.71 5.67
C LEU A 61 2.96 8.36 7.05
N SER A 62 3.67 8.74 8.10
CA SER A 62 3.13 8.65 9.47
C SER A 62 1.96 9.62 9.63
N ILE A 63 0.99 9.27 10.47
CA ILE A 63 -0.16 10.14 10.73
C ILE A 63 0.03 10.81 12.09
N GLU A 64 0.15 12.13 12.12
CA GLU A 64 0.40 12.91 13.34
C GLU A 64 -0.79 13.82 13.67
N GLY A 65 -0.95 14.17 14.96
CA GLY A 65 -2.01 15.07 15.43
C GLY A 65 -3.29 14.34 15.81
N ASP A 66 -4.45 14.92 15.48
CA ASP A 66 -5.78 14.31 15.67
C ASP A 66 -6.30 13.71 14.36
N PRO A 67 -6.05 12.41 14.12
CA PRO A 67 -6.53 11.76 12.91
C PRO A 67 -7.96 11.29 13.12
N HIS A 68 -8.91 12.20 12.98
CA HIS A 68 -10.34 11.95 13.13
C HIS A 68 -10.78 10.63 12.46
N GLY A 69 -11.07 9.62 13.27
CA GLY A 69 -11.65 8.34 12.85
C GLY A 69 -10.76 7.49 11.92
N ILE A 70 -9.45 7.71 11.89
CA ILE A 70 -8.52 6.98 10.99
C ILE A 70 -8.52 5.47 11.21
N ASP A 71 -8.78 5.04 12.43
CA ASP A 71 -8.93 3.65 12.83
C ASP A 71 -10.07 2.93 12.07
N ASN A 72 -11.16 3.65 11.77
CA ASN A 72 -12.26 3.12 10.95
C ASN A 72 -11.86 2.82 9.50
N HIS A 73 -10.69 3.33 9.08
CA HIS A 73 -10.15 3.13 7.74
C HIS A 73 -9.04 2.10 7.69
N GLN A 74 -8.78 1.33 8.76
CA GLN A 74 -7.78 0.26 8.73
C GLN A 74 -7.95 -0.65 7.50
N ASP A 75 -6.84 -0.84 6.76
CA ASP A 75 -6.74 -1.62 5.52
C ASP A 75 -7.70 -1.15 4.41
N ARG A 76 -8.14 0.12 4.47
CA ARG A 76 -8.91 0.79 3.41
C ARG A 76 -8.00 1.62 2.53
N PHE A 77 -8.35 1.67 1.25
CA PHE A 77 -7.84 2.68 0.35
C PHE A 77 -8.56 4.00 0.61
N VAL A 78 -7.78 5.05 0.90
CA VAL A 78 -8.29 6.37 1.24
C VAL A 78 -7.61 7.44 0.41
N GLU A 79 -8.33 8.53 0.21
CA GLU A 79 -7.76 9.83 -0.12
C GLU A 79 -7.66 10.63 1.16
N ALA A 80 -6.45 11.03 1.53
CA ALA A 80 -6.15 11.78 2.74
C ALA A 80 -5.62 13.18 2.38
N THR A 81 -6.16 14.20 3.03
CA THR A 81 -5.71 15.59 2.88
C THR A 81 -5.22 16.12 4.22
N GLY A 82 -4.03 16.70 4.25
CA GLY A 82 -3.41 17.23 5.46
C GLY A 82 -2.12 17.98 5.16
N THR A 83 -1.46 18.48 6.20
CA THR A 83 -0.18 19.18 6.04
C THR A 83 0.96 18.17 5.99
N LEU A 84 1.75 18.20 4.93
CA LEU A 84 2.95 17.39 4.80
C LEU A 84 4.07 17.99 5.63
N ARG A 85 4.59 17.21 6.58
CA ARG A 85 5.83 17.50 7.30
C ARG A 85 6.91 16.53 6.87
N VAL A 86 8.10 17.04 6.57
CA VAL A 86 9.25 16.24 6.13
C VAL A 86 10.40 16.48 7.08
N GLY A 87 11.09 15.42 7.43
CA GLY A 87 12.26 15.48 8.30
C GLY A 87 13.19 14.29 8.07
N THR A 88 14.04 14.05 9.06
CA THR A 88 14.93 12.88 9.10
C THR A 88 14.77 12.19 10.45
N ASP A 89 14.80 10.85 10.45
CA ASP A 89 14.83 10.08 11.70
C ASP A 89 16.23 10.08 12.35
N SER A 90 16.37 9.35 13.45
CA SER A 90 17.64 9.21 14.19
C SER A 90 18.76 8.52 13.41
N THR A 91 18.44 7.85 12.30
CA THR A 91 19.42 7.23 11.39
C THR A 91 19.80 8.15 10.23
N GLY A 92 19.19 9.34 10.14
CA GLY A 92 19.36 10.25 9.02
C GLY A 92 18.52 9.87 7.80
N ALA A 93 17.66 8.85 7.90
CA ALA A 93 16.75 8.49 6.83
C ALA A 93 15.61 9.52 6.75
N ALA A 94 15.23 9.87 5.52
CA ALA A 94 14.12 10.80 5.30
C ALA A 94 12.80 10.17 5.77
N VAL A 95 12.04 10.94 6.54
CA VAL A 95 10.71 10.58 7.00
C VAL A 95 9.72 11.67 6.67
N ALA A 96 8.45 11.31 6.53
CA ALA A 96 7.39 12.28 6.39
C ALA A 96 6.14 11.87 7.16
N ALA A 97 5.40 12.89 7.57
CA ALA A 97 4.15 12.77 8.26
C ALA A 97 3.07 13.60 7.56
N LEU A 98 1.85 13.08 7.62
CA LEU A 98 0.64 13.82 7.27
C LEU A 98 -0.03 14.25 8.57
N VAL A 99 -0.10 15.55 8.78
CA VAL A 99 -0.53 16.17 10.04
C VAL A 99 -2.00 16.54 9.97
N ASP A 100 -2.73 16.20 11.03
CA ASP A 100 -4.17 16.39 11.18
C ASP A 100 -4.96 15.98 9.92
N PRO A 101 -4.73 14.77 9.38
CA PRO A 101 -5.30 14.39 8.10
C PRO A 101 -6.80 14.16 8.19
N ARG A 102 -7.51 14.59 7.16
CA ARG A 102 -8.87 14.15 6.86
C ARG A 102 -8.82 13.05 5.82
N ALA A 103 -9.12 11.83 6.24
CA ALA A 103 -9.20 10.67 5.36
C ALA A 103 -10.64 10.43 4.90
N LYS A 104 -10.78 9.98 3.65
CA LYS A 104 -12.04 9.52 3.09
C LYS A 104 -11.78 8.23 2.31
N GLU A 105 -12.55 7.19 2.60
CA GLU A 105 -12.51 5.95 1.82
C GLU A 105 -12.89 6.24 0.35
N ARG A 106 -12.11 5.68 -0.56
CA ARG A 106 -12.31 5.80 -2.01
C ARG A 106 -12.18 4.44 -2.66
N ASP A 107 -12.86 4.30 -3.79
CA ASP A 107 -12.60 3.21 -4.70
C ASP A 107 -11.26 3.45 -5.41
N PRO A 108 -10.35 2.46 -5.43
CA PRO A 108 -9.15 2.53 -6.27
C PRO A 108 -9.52 2.59 -7.75
N ALA A 109 -8.60 3.12 -8.56
CA ALA A 109 -8.81 3.18 -10.01
C ALA A 109 -8.89 1.77 -10.60
N GLY A 110 -9.88 1.53 -11.48
CA GLY A 110 -10.04 0.23 -12.15
C GLY A 110 -10.61 -0.88 -11.27
N ILE A 111 -11.27 -0.54 -10.16
CA ILE A 111 -11.97 -1.49 -9.31
C ILE A 111 -12.97 -2.35 -10.10
N VAL A 112 -12.91 -3.65 -9.87
CA VAL A 112 -13.84 -4.66 -10.40
C VAL A 112 -14.72 -5.16 -9.27
N ARG A 113 -16.01 -5.29 -9.54
CA ARG A 113 -17.01 -5.86 -8.64
C ARG A 113 -17.70 -7.02 -9.33
N GLN A 114 -17.54 -8.21 -8.79
CA GLN A 114 -18.12 -9.44 -9.30
C GLN A 114 -19.17 -9.97 -8.32
N SER A 115 -20.42 -10.00 -8.76
CA SER A 115 -21.49 -10.66 -8.03
C SER A 115 -21.39 -12.17 -8.18
N VAL A 116 -21.39 -12.89 -7.07
CA VAL A 116 -21.47 -14.34 -7.01
C VAL A 116 -22.83 -14.70 -6.43
N GLN A 117 -23.69 -15.31 -7.25
CA GLN A 117 -25.02 -15.76 -6.84
C GLN A 117 -25.14 -17.25 -7.08
N LEU A 118 -25.16 -18.03 -6.00
CA LEU A 118 -25.30 -19.49 -6.05
C LEU A 118 -26.75 -19.93 -5.87
N SER A 119 -27.54 -19.12 -5.16
CA SER A 119 -28.98 -19.30 -4.97
C SER A 119 -29.64 -17.96 -4.60
N PHE A 120 -30.95 -17.94 -4.33
CA PHE A 120 -31.64 -16.74 -3.87
C PHE A 120 -31.13 -16.22 -2.51
N THR A 121 -30.68 -17.13 -1.63
CA THR A 121 -30.20 -16.79 -0.27
C THR A 121 -28.67 -16.76 -0.15
N GLN A 122 -27.94 -17.22 -1.18
CA GLN A 122 -26.48 -17.21 -1.23
C GLN A 122 -25.99 -16.22 -2.29
N ARG A 123 -25.63 -15.03 -1.81
CA ARG A 123 -25.15 -13.92 -2.65
C ARG A 123 -23.93 -13.29 -2.00
N ALA A 124 -22.91 -13.01 -2.81
CA ALA A 124 -21.73 -12.30 -2.35
C ALA A 124 -21.26 -11.32 -3.43
N VAL A 125 -20.48 -10.33 -3.00
CA VAL A 125 -19.76 -9.44 -3.91
C VAL A 125 -18.28 -9.60 -3.64
N VAL A 126 -17.54 -10.03 -4.66
CA VAL A 126 -16.08 -9.99 -4.68
C VAL A 126 -15.68 -8.66 -5.30
N THR A 127 -14.79 -7.93 -4.65
CA THR A 127 -14.19 -6.70 -5.17
C THR A 127 -12.70 -6.89 -5.31
N LEU A 128 -12.13 -6.45 -6.43
CA LEU A 128 -10.69 -6.49 -6.69
C LEU A 128 -10.24 -5.22 -7.40
N ALA A 129 -9.14 -4.65 -6.93
CA ALA A 129 -8.42 -3.59 -7.63
C ALA A 129 -6.91 -3.82 -7.55
N LEU A 130 -6.14 -3.17 -8.42
CA LEU A 130 -4.68 -3.08 -8.32
C LEU A 130 -4.29 -1.61 -8.30
N GLU A 131 -3.56 -1.20 -7.28
CA GLU A 131 -3.15 0.20 -7.09
C GLU A 131 -1.62 0.32 -6.99
N PRO A 132 -0.96 1.18 -7.79
CA PRO A 132 -1.52 1.86 -8.97
C PRO A 132 -1.79 0.87 -10.11
N SER A 133 -2.89 1.04 -10.85
CA SER A 133 -3.24 0.16 -11.99
C SER A 133 -2.32 0.31 -13.22
N ARG A 134 -1.45 1.33 -13.22
CA ARG A 134 -0.44 1.60 -14.23
C ARG A 134 0.85 2.08 -13.59
N PHE A 135 1.97 1.40 -13.83
CA PHE A 135 3.25 1.75 -13.20
C PHE A 135 4.47 1.24 -13.96
N GLY A 136 5.62 1.88 -13.75
CA GLY A 136 6.92 1.37 -14.19
C GLY A 136 7.77 0.96 -12.98
N TRP A 137 8.52 -0.14 -13.09
CA TRP A 137 9.51 -0.53 -12.07
C TRP A 137 10.70 0.43 -12.02
N ARG A 138 10.93 1.16 -13.11
CA ARG A 138 11.92 2.20 -13.24
C ARG A 138 11.24 3.51 -13.62
N ASP A 139 11.85 4.62 -13.26
CA ASP A 139 11.44 5.95 -13.70
C ASP A 139 12.01 6.27 -15.09
N SER A 140 11.67 7.46 -15.61
CA SER A 140 12.17 7.94 -16.91
C SER A 140 13.70 8.12 -16.98
N ALA A 141 14.38 8.20 -15.83
CA ALA A 141 15.83 8.25 -15.73
C ALA A 141 16.46 6.85 -15.57
N GLY A 142 15.65 5.78 -15.58
CA GLY A 142 16.08 4.39 -15.41
C GLY A 142 16.35 3.99 -13.95
N SER A 143 16.11 4.87 -12.97
CA SER A 143 16.27 4.57 -11.54
C SER A 143 15.07 3.77 -11.01
N PRO A 144 15.19 2.96 -9.95
CA PRO A 144 14.04 2.30 -9.34
C PRO A 144 12.94 3.31 -8.98
N SER A 145 11.72 3.07 -9.44
CA SER A 145 10.60 3.99 -9.20
C SER A 145 10.14 3.99 -7.75
N GLY A 146 10.43 2.92 -7.01
CA GLY A 146 9.95 2.69 -5.64
C GLY A 146 8.47 2.29 -5.56
N VAL A 147 7.82 2.04 -6.71
CA VAL A 147 6.43 1.56 -6.74
C VAL A 147 6.32 0.19 -6.09
N ARG A 148 5.23 0.00 -5.36
CA ARG A 148 4.84 -1.26 -4.72
C ARG A 148 3.36 -1.51 -5.02
N PRO A 149 3.04 -2.09 -6.18
CA PRO A 149 1.67 -2.33 -6.59
C PRO A 149 0.95 -3.29 -5.63
N MET A 150 -0.25 -2.92 -5.20
CA MET A 150 -1.06 -3.67 -4.23
C MET A 150 -2.38 -4.12 -4.85
N LEU A 151 -2.65 -5.43 -4.78
CA LEU A 151 -3.97 -6.00 -5.02
C LEU A 151 -4.83 -5.82 -3.77
N LEU A 152 -6.00 -5.21 -3.94
CA LEU A 152 -6.97 -4.91 -2.90
C LEU A 152 -8.17 -5.83 -3.09
N PHE A 153 -8.18 -6.95 -2.37
CA PHE A 153 -9.22 -7.97 -2.47
C PHE A 153 -10.22 -7.83 -1.32
N SER A 154 -11.51 -7.95 -1.63
CA SER A 154 -12.52 -8.15 -0.59
C SER A 154 -13.68 -9.04 -1.05
N LEU A 155 -14.29 -9.71 -0.08
CA LEU A 155 -15.48 -10.53 -0.23
C LEU A 155 -16.51 -10.08 0.82
N VAL A 156 -17.69 -9.67 0.37
CA VAL A 156 -18.79 -9.28 1.26
C VAL A 156 -19.97 -10.23 1.05
N ASN A 157 -20.48 -10.81 2.13
CA ASN A 157 -21.70 -11.61 2.07
C ASN A 157 -22.95 -10.71 2.04
N HIS A 158 -23.78 -10.87 1.02
CA HIS A 158 -25.07 -10.18 0.85
C HIS A 158 -26.28 -11.15 0.90
N GLY A 159 -26.01 -12.43 1.17
CA GLY A 159 -27.00 -13.46 1.40
C GLY A 159 -27.38 -13.58 2.87
N ASP A 160 -28.48 -14.27 3.10
CA ASP A 160 -29.02 -14.54 4.44
C ASP A 160 -28.37 -15.80 5.05
N VAL A 161 -27.66 -16.59 4.24
CA VAL A 161 -26.91 -17.78 4.67
C VAL A 161 -25.42 -17.43 4.82
N PRO A 162 -24.73 -17.87 5.89
CA PRO A 162 -23.29 -17.67 6.03
C PRO A 162 -22.50 -18.31 4.89
N ILE A 163 -21.46 -17.63 4.41
CA ILE A 163 -20.46 -18.22 3.52
C ILE A 163 -19.48 -18.98 4.41
N GLN A 164 -19.42 -20.30 4.26
CA GLN A 164 -18.49 -21.16 4.97
C GLN A 164 -17.46 -21.72 4.01
N MET A 165 -16.19 -21.60 4.37
CA MET A 165 -15.07 -22.09 3.57
C MET A 165 -14.05 -22.76 4.49
N SER A 166 -13.46 -23.84 4.00
CA SER A 166 -12.44 -24.61 4.71
C SER A 166 -11.19 -24.72 3.83
N PHE A 167 -10.04 -24.45 4.43
CA PHE A 167 -8.74 -24.44 3.76
C PHE A 167 -7.92 -25.64 4.25
N PRO A 168 -7.64 -26.63 3.38
CA PRO A 168 -6.92 -27.85 3.78
C PRO A 168 -5.46 -27.60 4.21
N ARG A 169 -4.86 -26.58 3.60
CA ARG A 169 -3.54 -26.03 3.89
C ARG A 169 -3.78 -24.54 4.12
N TYR A 170 -3.05 -23.87 5.01
CA TYR A 170 -3.27 -22.47 5.41
C TYR A 170 -3.17 -21.43 4.25
N GLU A 171 -3.15 -21.89 3.00
CA GLU A 171 -3.30 -21.16 1.76
C GLU A 171 -4.74 -20.65 1.64
N VAL A 172 -4.95 -19.37 1.96
CA VAL A 172 -6.30 -18.76 1.96
C VAL A 172 -6.57 -18.02 0.67
N ILE A 173 -5.58 -17.27 0.15
CA ILE A 173 -5.69 -16.52 -1.11
C ILE A 173 -4.75 -17.09 -2.14
N CYS A 174 -5.27 -17.25 -3.35
CA CYS A 174 -4.55 -17.71 -4.52
C CYS A 174 -4.49 -16.55 -5.52
N VAL A 175 -3.28 -16.17 -5.90
CA VAL A 175 -3.05 -15.10 -6.88
C VAL A 175 -2.42 -15.69 -8.13
N ARG A 176 -2.91 -15.26 -9.30
CA ARG A 176 -2.32 -15.60 -10.58
C ARG A 176 -2.20 -14.35 -11.44
N VAL A 177 -1.00 -14.06 -11.91
CA VAL A 177 -0.72 -12.97 -12.84
C VAL A 177 -0.32 -13.57 -14.18
N ARG A 178 -0.96 -13.08 -15.24
CA ARG A 178 -0.73 -13.52 -16.61
C ARG A 178 -0.48 -12.32 -17.50
N SER A 179 0.52 -12.44 -18.36
CA SER A 179 0.65 -11.53 -19.49
C SER A 179 -0.54 -11.70 -20.43
N VAL A 180 -1.07 -10.60 -20.94
CA VAL A 180 -2.06 -10.63 -22.03
C VAL A 180 -1.36 -10.94 -23.37
N GLU A 181 -0.08 -10.58 -23.49
CA GLU A 181 0.76 -10.89 -24.63
C GLU A 181 1.32 -12.32 -24.52
N ALA A 182 1.42 -13.01 -25.67
CA ALA A 182 1.94 -14.37 -25.73
C ALA A 182 3.44 -14.44 -25.38
N GLY A 183 3.88 -15.56 -24.82
CA GLY A 183 5.31 -15.88 -24.63
C GLY A 183 5.90 -15.50 -23.27
N LEU A 184 5.11 -14.99 -22.33
CA LEU A 184 5.50 -14.85 -20.93
C LEU A 184 4.83 -15.93 -20.07
N ALA A 185 5.59 -16.49 -19.14
CA ALA A 185 5.09 -17.50 -18.21
C ALA A 185 4.09 -16.87 -17.22
N ASP A 186 3.07 -17.65 -16.87
CA ASP A 186 2.18 -17.33 -15.76
C ASP A 186 2.97 -17.36 -14.44
N THR A 187 2.69 -16.38 -13.57
CA THR A 187 3.18 -16.40 -12.19
C THR A 187 2.02 -16.61 -11.25
N SER A 188 2.17 -17.48 -10.26
CA SER A 188 1.16 -17.69 -9.23
C SER A 188 1.78 -17.94 -7.88
N TRP A 189 1.13 -17.45 -6.84
CA TRP A 189 1.54 -17.67 -5.45
C TRP A 189 0.30 -17.74 -4.55
N THR A 190 0.52 -18.20 -3.33
CA THR A 190 -0.51 -18.29 -2.31
C THR A 190 -0.15 -17.42 -1.11
N ILE A 191 -1.16 -16.84 -0.47
CA ILE A 191 -1.01 -16.14 0.80
C ILE A 191 -1.38 -17.10 1.91
N LEU A 192 -0.40 -17.35 2.78
CA LEU A 192 -0.55 -18.19 3.94
C LEU A 192 -1.07 -17.37 5.11
N MET A 193 -2.13 -17.86 5.76
CA MET A 193 -2.68 -17.29 6.99
C MET A 193 -2.63 -18.33 8.11
N PRO A 194 -1.52 -18.39 8.86
CA PRO A 194 -1.40 -19.31 9.98
C PRO A 194 -2.56 -19.13 10.97
N GLY A 195 -3.19 -20.25 11.35
CA GLY A 195 -4.35 -20.24 12.26
C GLY A 195 -5.71 -20.07 11.56
N VAL A 196 -5.75 -19.64 10.30
CA VAL A 196 -6.99 -19.57 9.52
C VAL A 196 -7.20 -20.89 8.78
N ARG A 197 -8.04 -21.77 9.35
CA ARG A 197 -8.47 -23.02 8.70
C ARG A 197 -9.87 -22.94 8.12
N ASN A 198 -10.72 -22.11 8.69
CA ASN A 198 -12.08 -21.92 8.25
C ASN A 198 -12.41 -20.42 8.26
N ILE A 199 -13.20 -19.99 7.30
CA ILE A 199 -13.81 -18.66 7.27
C ILE A 199 -15.33 -18.85 7.29
N SER A 200 -16.00 -18.08 8.14
CA SER A 200 -17.46 -17.99 8.18
C SER A 200 -17.86 -16.52 8.10
N LEU A 201 -18.40 -16.09 6.95
CA LEU A 201 -18.87 -14.72 6.76
C LEU A 201 -20.39 -14.69 6.86
N VAL A 202 -20.94 -14.11 7.93
CA VAL A 202 -22.38 -13.85 8.02
C VAL A 202 -22.78 -12.63 7.19
N MET A 203 -24.08 -12.37 7.07
CA MET A 203 -24.61 -11.25 6.29
C MET A 203 -23.89 -9.93 6.63
N ARG A 204 -23.49 -9.18 5.58
CA ARG A 204 -22.72 -7.93 5.61
C ARG A 204 -21.30 -8.01 6.17
N GLN A 205 -20.83 -9.17 6.64
CA GLN A 205 -19.43 -9.33 6.98
C GLN A 205 -18.54 -9.29 5.74
N ARG A 206 -17.33 -8.78 5.95
CA ARG A 206 -16.31 -8.58 4.94
C ARG A 206 -15.07 -9.37 5.32
N PHE A 207 -14.56 -10.14 4.37
CA PHE A 207 -13.18 -10.57 4.35
C PHE A 207 -12.41 -9.64 3.41
N GLN A 208 -11.21 -9.23 3.79
CA GLN A 208 -10.40 -8.30 3.01
C GLN A 208 -8.93 -8.64 3.14
N GLU A 209 -8.16 -8.48 2.08
CA GLU A 209 -6.73 -8.68 2.11
C GLU A 209 -6.02 -7.78 1.09
N ILE A 210 -4.78 -7.45 1.43
CA ILE A 210 -3.90 -6.59 0.64
C ILE A 210 -2.67 -7.40 0.27
N VAL A 211 -2.42 -7.55 -1.03
CA VAL A 211 -1.35 -8.41 -1.54
C VAL A 211 -0.44 -7.61 -2.45
N GLU A 212 0.84 -7.52 -2.11
CA GLU A 212 1.82 -6.93 -3.01
C GLU A 212 2.02 -7.79 -4.25
N VAL A 213 2.04 -7.16 -5.42
CA VAL A 213 2.42 -7.82 -6.66
C VAL A 213 3.94 -7.73 -6.78
N PRO A 214 4.65 -8.85 -6.66
CA PRO A 214 6.10 -8.81 -6.69
C PRO A 214 6.59 -8.62 -8.13
N ARG A 215 7.82 -8.13 -8.27
CA ARG A 215 8.36 -7.73 -9.58
C ARG A 215 8.40 -8.87 -10.59
N GLU A 216 8.71 -10.07 -10.12
CA GLU A 216 8.76 -11.29 -10.92
C GLU A 216 7.42 -11.68 -11.54
N ALA A 217 6.29 -11.24 -10.96
CA ALA A 217 4.97 -11.53 -11.49
C ALA A 217 4.62 -10.70 -12.75
N ALA A 218 5.21 -9.52 -12.90
CA ALA A 218 5.03 -8.65 -14.06
C ALA A 218 6.34 -7.91 -14.42
N PRO A 219 7.38 -8.62 -14.86
CA PRO A 219 8.75 -8.09 -14.88
C PRO A 219 9.05 -7.16 -16.05
N LYS A 220 8.21 -7.18 -17.10
CA LYS A 220 8.41 -6.44 -18.35
C LYS A 220 7.26 -5.47 -18.57
N ALA A 221 7.52 -4.44 -19.38
CA ALA A 221 6.45 -3.56 -19.85
C ALA A 221 5.44 -4.36 -20.68
N GLY A 222 4.15 -4.09 -20.48
CA GLY A 222 3.07 -4.82 -21.13
C GLY A 222 1.78 -4.80 -20.31
N ARG A 223 0.73 -5.37 -20.87
CA ARG A 223 -0.57 -5.50 -20.19
C ARG A 223 -0.70 -6.87 -19.53
N TYR A 224 -1.20 -6.88 -18.30
CA TYR A 224 -1.35 -8.08 -17.48
C TYR A 224 -2.78 -8.21 -16.95
N ARG A 225 -3.15 -9.45 -16.62
CA ARG A 225 -4.36 -9.81 -15.88
C ARG A 225 -3.95 -10.45 -14.56
N ALA A 226 -4.40 -9.89 -13.45
CA ALA A 226 -4.30 -10.51 -12.14
C ALA A 226 -5.65 -11.12 -11.77
N ARG A 227 -5.64 -12.40 -11.40
CA ARG A 227 -6.75 -13.10 -10.77
C ARG A 227 -6.44 -13.26 -9.29
N VAL A 228 -7.38 -12.86 -8.44
CA VAL A 228 -7.33 -13.14 -7.00
C VAL A 228 -8.59 -13.89 -6.62
N GLU A 229 -8.41 -15.00 -5.94
CA GLU A 229 -9.51 -15.83 -5.46
C GLU A 229 -9.17 -16.42 -4.09
N LEU A 230 -10.20 -16.81 -3.36
CA LEU A 230 -9.99 -17.72 -2.24
C LEU A 230 -9.54 -19.07 -2.78
N CYS A 231 -8.52 -19.66 -2.15
CA CYS A 231 -7.97 -20.94 -2.58
C CYS A 231 -8.99 -22.10 -2.48
N ALA A 232 -8.56 -23.30 -2.90
CA ALA A 232 -9.37 -24.52 -2.91
C ALA A 232 -10.54 -24.54 -3.91
N GLY A 233 -10.36 -23.95 -5.10
CA GLY A 233 -11.34 -24.01 -6.18
C GLY A 233 -12.60 -23.18 -5.93
N SER A 234 -12.48 -22.15 -5.08
CA SER A 234 -13.58 -21.26 -4.74
C SER A 234 -14.11 -20.50 -5.95
N VAL A 235 -15.43 -20.31 -5.98
CA VAL A 235 -16.11 -19.39 -6.91
C VAL A 235 -15.89 -17.92 -6.55
N TYR A 236 -15.37 -17.63 -5.35
CA TYR A 236 -15.14 -16.28 -4.85
C TYR A 236 -13.78 -15.77 -5.34
N GLY A 237 -13.74 -15.35 -6.59
CA GLY A 237 -12.59 -14.71 -7.21
C GLY A 237 -12.99 -13.66 -8.23
N ALA A 238 -12.06 -12.78 -8.55
CA ALA A 238 -12.23 -11.75 -9.56
C ALA A 238 -10.93 -11.54 -10.34
N ASP A 239 -11.06 -10.88 -11.48
CA ASP A 239 -9.97 -10.56 -12.38
C ASP A 239 -9.87 -9.05 -12.57
N VAL A 240 -8.65 -8.51 -12.55
CA VAL A 240 -8.35 -7.10 -12.84
C VAL A 240 -7.23 -7.02 -13.88
N PHE A 241 -7.27 -5.99 -14.73
CA PHE A 241 -6.22 -5.69 -15.69
C PHE A 241 -5.34 -4.55 -15.17
N PHE A 242 -4.05 -4.62 -15.48
CA PHE A 242 -3.09 -3.55 -15.17
C PHE A 242 -2.01 -3.45 -16.25
N GLU A 243 -1.27 -2.34 -16.23
CA GLU A 243 -0.22 -2.06 -17.21
C GLU A 243 1.11 -1.79 -16.50
N VAL A 244 2.16 -2.50 -16.93
CA VAL A 244 3.54 -2.17 -16.60
C VAL A 244 4.10 -1.28 -17.71
N THR A 245 4.54 -0.08 -17.37
CA THR A 245 5.17 0.86 -18.29
C THR A 245 6.69 0.66 -18.33
N ARG A 246 7.32 1.25 -19.34
CA ARG A 246 8.78 1.31 -19.44
C ARG A 246 9.38 2.21 -18.35
#